data_AF-A0A961MEV1-F1
#
_entry.id   AF-A0A961MEV1-F1
#
_cell.length_a   1.000
_cell.length_b   1.000
_cell.length_c   1.000
_cell.angle_alpha   90.00
_cell.angle_beta   90.00
_cell.angle_gamma   90.00
#
_symmetry.space_group_name_H-M   'P 1'
#
loop_
_entity.id
_entity.type
_entity.pdbx_description
1 polymer ?
#
loop_
_entity_poly.entity_id
_entity_poly.type
_entity_poly.pdbx_seq_one_letter_code
_entity_poly.pdbx_strand_id
1 'polypeptide(L)'
;MSTESQLAKLGLFDARVPRYTSYPTAPQFSTNVGPAQFESWVRAIEPGSRISLYLHVPFCRRLCWFCACRTQGTSSDSPVLAYVEALKAELALFQRLLPEGVTLSRLHWGGGTPTMMPAAAMRDLAQAILAVTPMGEDAEFSVEIDPNEIDTERLDALIGAGMNRASIGVQDFDPEIQTIIGRDQTYEVTRNAVEALRAHGVSSLNADILYGLPNQSTARLSDSVQKLLSLSPDR
;
A
#
# COMPACT_ATOMS: atom_id res chain seq x y z
N MET A 1 9.43 33.39 -21.64
CA MET A 1 9.40 31.96 -21.26
C MET A 1 10.75 31.34 -21.57
N SER A 2 11.76 31.53 -20.72
CA SER A 2 13.15 31.10 -20.99
C SER A 2 13.73 30.19 -19.90
N THR A 3 12.89 29.64 -19.03
CA THR A 3 13.31 28.83 -17.87
C THR A 3 13.61 27.38 -18.24
N GLU A 4 12.96 26.83 -19.28
CA GLU A 4 13.24 25.47 -19.79
C GLU A 4 14.69 25.31 -20.28
N SER A 5 15.32 26.40 -20.72
CA SER A 5 16.65 26.38 -21.33
C SER A 5 17.75 25.89 -20.40
N GLN A 6 17.67 26.12 -19.08
CA GLN A 6 18.82 25.85 -18.20
C GLN A 6 18.89 24.37 -17.82
N LEU A 7 17.76 23.77 -17.45
CA LEU A 7 17.70 22.36 -17.06
C LEU A 7 17.92 21.43 -18.26
N ALA A 8 17.40 21.80 -19.44
CA ALA A 8 17.67 21.08 -20.68
C ALA A 8 19.15 21.14 -21.08
N LYS A 9 19.81 22.31 -20.93
CA LYS A 9 21.26 22.45 -21.20
C LYS A 9 22.13 21.62 -20.27
N LEU A 10 21.65 21.30 -19.06
CA LEU A 10 22.35 20.44 -18.11
C LEU A 10 22.13 18.93 -18.40
N GLY A 11 21.40 18.58 -19.46
CA GLY A 11 21.13 17.19 -19.83
C GLY A 11 20.23 16.44 -18.83
N LEU A 12 19.59 17.16 -17.89
CA LEU A 12 18.77 16.57 -16.83
C LEU A 12 17.52 15.86 -17.35
N PHE A 13 17.02 16.26 -18.52
CA PHE A 13 15.86 15.63 -19.15
C PHE A 13 16.19 14.40 -20.00
N ASP A 14 17.47 14.19 -20.34
CA ASP A 14 17.95 13.04 -21.12
C ASP A 14 18.73 12.03 -20.26
N ALA A 15 19.10 12.40 -19.04
CA ALA A 15 19.85 11.56 -18.12
C ALA A 15 18.98 10.43 -17.56
N ARG A 16 19.39 9.17 -17.81
CA ARG A 16 18.87 8.02 -17.07
C ARG A 16 19.42 8.05 -15.65
N VAL A 17 18.70 8.73 -14.76
CA VAL A 17 19.04 8.77 -13.33
C VAL A 17 18.68 7.46 -12.64
N PRO A 18 19.47 7.00 -11.65
CA PRO A 18 19.13 5.79 -10.90
C PRO A 18 17.82 6.01 -10.13
N ARG A 19 16.91 5.04 -10.20
CA ARG A 19 15.74 5.00 -9.33
C ARG A 19 16.19 4.50 -7.95
N TYR A 20 16.50 5.44 -7.05
CA TYR A 20 16.95 5.13 -5.69
C TYR A 20 15.79 4.69 -4.79
N THR A 21 15.31 3.46 -4.99
CA THR A 21 14.34 2.82 -4.07
C THR A 21 15.01 2.31 -2.79
N SER A 22 16.28 1.93 -2.89
CA SER A 22 17.15 1.45 -1.81
C SER A 22 18.61 1.60 -2.23
N TYR A 23 19.55 1.45 -1.29
CA TYR A 23 20.98 1.32 -1.59
C TYR A 23 21.59 0.12 -0.85
N PRO A 24 22.20 -0.85 -1.56
CA PRO A 24 22.21 -1.00 -3.02
C PRO A 24 20.81 -1.20 -3.61
N THR A 25 20.66 -0.90 -4.91
CA THR A 25 19.39 -1.02 -5.63
C THR A 25 19.07 -2.48 -5.97
N ALA A 26 17.80 -2.81 -6.23
CA ALA A 26 17.34 -4.17 -6.56
C ALA A 26 18.12 -4.93 -7.67
N PRO A 27 18.65 -4.28 -8.74
CA PRO A 27 19.53 -4.96 -9.72
C PRO A 27 20.80 -5.58 -9.13
N GLN A 28 21.16 -5.25 -7.89
CA GLN A 28 22.29 -5.85 -7.16
C GLN A 28 21.88 -7.09 -6.35
N PHE A 29 20.60 -7.45 -6.33
CA PHE A 29 20.14 -8.66 -5.65
C PHE A 29 20.66 -9.89 -6.39
N SER A 30 21.06 -10.91 -5.63
CA SER A 30 21.61 -12.15 -6.17
C SER A 30 21.16 -13.35 -5.33
N THR A 31 21.28 -14.54 -5.89
CA THR A 31 20.98 -15.81 -5.20
C THR A 31 22.01 -16.21 -4.14
N ASN A 32 23.02 -15.36 -3.87
CA ASN A 32 24.02 -15.60 -2.84
C ASN A 32 23.48 -15.37 -1.42
N VAL A 33 22.38 -14.62 -1.29
CA VAL A 33 21.64 -14.49 -0.03
C VAL A 33 20.63 -15.63 0.04
N GLY A 34 20.94 -16.65 0.84
CA GLY A 34 20.09 -17.82 1.05
C GLY A 34 19.39 -17.85 2.41
N PRO A 35 18.62 -18.92 2.69
CA PRO A 35 17.85 -19.04 3.93
C PRO A 35 18.67 -18.89 5.21
N ALA A 36 19.85 -19.53 5.27
CA ALA A 36 20.72 -19.44 6.46
C ALA A 36 21.18 -18.00 6.77
N GLN A 37 21.40 -17.19 5.74
CA GLN A 37 21.79 -15.80 5.90
C GLN A 37 20.60 -14.95 6.41
N PHE A 38 19.41 -15.19 5.86
CA PHE A 38 18.18 -14.55 6.33
C PHE A 38 17.88 -14.91 7.79
N GLU A 39 17.93 -16.21 8.14
CA GLU A 39 17.74 -16.67 9.52
C GLU A 39 18.75 -16.04 10.48
N SER A 40 20.02 -15.94 10.08
CA SER A 40 21.05 -15.25 10.85
C SER A 40 20.70 -13.78 11.12
N TRP A 41 20.15 -13.06 10.13
CA TRP A 41 19.76 -11.67 10.32
C TRP A 41 18.56 -11.51 11.24
N VAL A 42 17.55 -12.38 11.11
CA VAL A 42 16.38 -12.35 11.99
C VAL A 42 16.77 -12.67 13.43
N ARG A 43 17.64 -13.66 13.65
CA ARG A 43 18.15 -14.02 14.99
C ARG A 43 19.07 -12.96 15.60
N ALA A 44 19.66 -12.10 14.78
CA ALA A 44 20.52 -11.00 15.23
C ALA A 44 19.73 -9.77 15.68
N ILE A 45 18.40 -9.75 15.49
CA ILE A 45 17.54 -8.71 16.06
C ILE A 45 17.69 -8.74 17.60
N GLU A 46 17.81 -7.58 18.23
CA GLU A 46 17.93 -7.53 19.68
C GLU A 46 16.57 -7.91 20.33
N PRO A 47 16.56 -8.76 21.37
CA PRO A 47 15.33 -9.04 22.13
C PRO A 47 14.68 -7.76 22.65
N GLY A 48 13.35 -7.69 22.63
CA GLY A 48 12.61 -6.48 23.05
C GLY A 48 12.64 -5.31 22.06
N SER A 49 13.33 -5.44 20.92
CA SER A 49 13.38 -4.37 19.92
C SER A 49 12.06 -4.17 19.18
N ARG A 50 11.98 -3.08 18.41
CA ARG A 50 10.81 -2.71 17.60
C ARG A 50 11.15 -2.83 16.13
N ILE A 51 10.33 -3.54 15.36
CA ILE A 51 10.54 -3.76 13.92
C ILE A 51 9.43 -3.13 13.07
N SER A 52 9.63 -3.09 11.76
CA SER A 52 8.62 -2.75 10.77
C SER A 52 8.28 -3.98 9.95
N LEU A 53 6.98 -4.28 9.80
CA LEU A 53 6.49 -5.39 8.99
C LEU A 53 5.72 -4.86 7.78
N TYR A 54 6.18 -5.23 6.58
CA TYR A 54 5.45 -5.01 5.33
C TYR A 54 4.83 -6.32 4.87
N LEU A 55 3.54 -6.28 4.57
CA LEU A 55 2.80 -7.39 3.97
C LEU A 55 2.36 -6.97 2.57
N HIS A 56 2.71 -7.79 1.59
CA HIS A 56 2.34 -7.58 0.20
C HIS A 56 1.07 -8.37 -0.14
N VAL A 57 0.04 -7.71 -0.67
CA VAL A 57 -1.17 -8.38 -1.21
C VAL A 57 -1.17 -8.23 -2.73
N PRO A 58 -0.75 -9.24 -3.52
CA PRO A 58 -0.45 -9.09 -4.94
C PRO A 58 -1.68 -9.25 -5.84
N PHE A 59 -2.87 -8.83 -5.39
CA PHE A 59 -4.11 -9.06 -6.12
C PHE A 59 -4.88 -7.75 -6.34
N CYS A 60 -5.55 -7.64 -7.48
CA CYS A 60 -6.54 -6.60 -7.76
C CYS A 60 -7.76 -7.23 -8.45
N ARG A 61 -8.97 -6.69 -8.22
CA ARG A 61 -10.15 -7.09 -9.01
C ARG A 61 -10.05 -6.65 -10.47
N ARG A 62 -9.41 -5.50 -10.69
CA ARG A 62 -9.20 -4.89 -12.00
C ARG A 62 -7.77 -4.39 -12.10
N LEU A 63 -7.16 -4.58 -13.27
CA LEU A 63 -5.83 -4.07 -13.54
C LEU A 63 -5.95 -2.67 -14.16
N CYS A 64 -5.41 -1.67 -13.46
CA CYS A 64 -5.30 -0.32 -13.99
C CYS A 64 -4.13 -0.25 -14.99
N TRP A 65 -4.31 0.44 -16.11
CA TRP A 65 -3.38 0.38 -17.25
C TRP A 65 -2.10 1.18 -17.01
N PHE A 66 -2.10 2.06 -16.00
CA PHE A 66 -0.92 2.77 -15.52
C PHE A 66 -0.10 1.97 -14.49
N CYS A 67 -0.66 0.89 -13.93
CA CYS A 67 -0.12 0.28 -12.73
C CYS A 67 1.16 -0.50 -13.02
N ALA A 68 2.23 -0.16 -12.30
CA ALA A 68 3.51 -0.86 -12.32
C ALA A 68 3.78 -1.65 -11.03
N CYS A 69 2.79 -1.75 -10.14
CA CYS A 69 2.91 -2.53 -8.90
C CYS A 69 3.00 -4.02 -9.22
N ARG A 70 3.64 -4.78 -8.32
CA ARG A 70 3.60 -6.25 -8.39
C ARG A 70 2.17 -6.69 -8.01
N THR A 71 1.35 -6.97 -9.02
CA THR A 71 -0.04 -7.40 -8.79
C THR A 71 -0.51 -8.36 -9.89
N GLN A 72 -1.63 -9.02 -9.63
CA GLN A 72 -2.31 -9.95 -10.52
C GLN A 72 -3.83 -9.71 -10.46
N GLY A 73 -4.47 -9.71 -11.63
CA GLY A 73 -5.93 -9.65 -11.71
C GLY A 73 -6.57 -10.96 -11.26
N THR A 74 -7.59 -10.90 -10.40
CA THR A 74 -8.42 -12.06 -10.05
C THR A 74 -9.90 -11.67 -9.94
N SER A 75 -10.78 -12.55 -10.42
CA SER A 75 -12.23 -12.39 -10.32
C SER A 75 -12.85 -13.17 -9.16
N SER A 76 -12.11 -14.08 -8.52
CA SER A 76 -12.59 -14.89 -7.39
C SER A 76 -11.74 -14.70 -6.14
N ASP A 77 -12.30 -15.06 -4.99
CA ASP A 77 -11.64 -14.94 -3.69
C ASP A 77 -10.69 -16.12 -3.42
N SER A 78 -10.86 -17.23 -4.15
CA SER A 78 -10.07 -18.45 -3.96
C SER A 78 -8.55 -18.23 -3.95
N PRO A 79 -7.93 -17.53 -4.93
CA PRO A 79 -6.48 -17.26 -4.87
C PRO A 79 -6.09 -16.34 -3.72
N VAL A 80 -6.96 -15.40 -3.31
CA VAL A 80 -6.71 -14.50 -2.19
C VAL A 80 -6.69 -15.28 -0.87
N LEU A 81 -7.68 -16.15 -0.67
CA LEU A 81 -7.77 -17.00 0.52
C LEU A 81 -6.62 -18.01 0.59
N ALA A 82 -6.25 -18.63 -0.52
CA ALA A 82 -5.08 -19.51 -0.58
C ALA A 82 -3.79 -18.76 -0.24
N TYR A 83 -3.66 -17.50 -0.67
CA TYR A 83 -2.52 -16.66 -0.34
C TYR A 83 -2.47 -16.27 1.15
N VAL A 84 -3.62 -16.02 1.79
CA VAL A 84 -3.70 -15.80 3.24
C VAL A 84 -3.15 -17.00 4.01
N GLU A 85 -3.49 -18.22 3.60
CA GLU A 85 -2.94 -19.43 4.22
C GLU A 85 -1.42 -19.57 3.99
N ALA A 86 -0.92 -19.18 2.82
CA ALA A 86 0.51 -19.14 2.56
C ALA A 86 1.24 -18.11 3.45
N LEU A 87 0.68 -16.93 3.64
CA LEU A 87 1.21 -15.90 4.55
C LEU A 87 1.22 -16.40 5.99
N LYS A 88 0.15 -17.07 6.45
CA LYS A 88 0.09 -17.66 7.81
C LYS A 88 1.16 -18.73 7.99
N ALA A 89 1.41 -19.56 6.98
CA ALA A 89 2.49 -20.53 7.01
C ALA A 89 3.87 -19.84 7.12
N GLU A 90 4.11 -18.77 6.34
CA GLU A 90 5.33 -17.97 6.40
C GLU A 90 5.52 -17.30 7.77
N LEU A 91 4.46 -16.70 8.33
CA LEU A 91 4.45 -16.13 9.69
C LEU A 91 4.83 -17.18 10.74
N ALA A 92 4.35 -18.42 10.62
CA ALA A 92 4.74 -19.50 11.51
C ALA A 92 6.21 -19.91 11.36
N LEU A 93 6.81 -19.77 10.17
CA LEU A 93 8.26 -19.92 10.00
C LEU A 93 9.00 -18.78 10.72
N PHE A 94 8.55 -17.54 10.49
CA PHE A 94 9.15 -16.34 11.04
C PHE A 94 9.11 -16.32 12.58
N GLN A 95 8.00 -16.74 13.19
CA GLN A 95 7.84 -16.84 14.64
C GLN A 95 8.92 -17.70 15.32
N ARG A 96 9.41 -18.76 14.66
CA ARG A 96 10.46 -19.64 15.23
C ARG A 96 11.85 -19.02 15.21
N LEU A 97 12.03 -17.93 14.45
CA LEU A 97 13.29 -17.22 14.29
C LEU A 97 13.32 -15.93 15.12
N LEU A 98 12.15 -15.31 15.31
CA LEU A 98 12.02 -14.01 15.93
C LEU A 98 12.42 -14.06 17.43
N PRO A 99 13.33 -13.19 17.88
CA PRO A 99 13.67 -13.07 19.30
C PRO A 99 12.48 -12.68 20.17
N GLU A 100 12.51 -13.08 21.44
CA GLU A 100 11.46 -12.79 22.40
C GLU A 100 11.30 -11.28 22.63
N GLY A 101 10.05 -10.84 22.84
CA GLY A 101 9.72 -9.46 23.17
C GLY A 101 9.74 -8.49 21.99
N VAL A 102 10.05 -8.93 20.78
CA VAL A 102 10.02 -8.07 19.59
C VAL A 102 8.58 -7.62 19.31
N THR A 103 8.39 -6.31 19.12
CA THR A 103 7.09 -5.69 18.81
C THR A 103 7.10 -4.95 17.48
N LEU A 104 5.93 -4.73 16.90
CA LEU A 104 5.78 -3.91 15.70
C LEU A 104 5.74 -2.43 16.06
N SER A 105 6.64 -1.63 15.47
CA SER A 105 6.49 -0.17 15.40
C SER A 105 5.68 0.28 14.20
N ARG A 106 5.69 -0.54 13.13
CA ARG A 106 4.98 -0.29 11.88
C ARG A 106 4.44 -1.61 11.34
N LEU A 107 3.19 -1.60 10.93
CA LEU A 107 2.58 -2.62 10.09
C LEU A 107 2.07 -1.91 8.83
N HIS A 108 2.41 -2.44 7.65
CA HIS A 108 1.90 -1.90 6.40
C HIS A 108 1.39 -3.00 5.51
N TRP A 109 0.13 -2.92 5.11
CA TRP A 109 -0.43 -3.77 4.06
C TRP A 109 -0.52 -2.96 2.77
N GLY A 110 0.19 -3.41 1.74
CA GLY A 110 0.22 -2.74 0.44
C GLY A 110 0.34 -3.72 -0.73
N GLY A 111 0.55 -3.20 -1.94
CA GLY A 111 0.86 -4.00 -3.12
C GLY A 111 -0.14 -3.79 -4.26
N GLY A 112 -1.06 -4.74 -4.42
CA GLY A 112 -2.23 -4.61 -5.26
C GLY A 112 -3.34 -3.89 -4.49
N THR A 113 -4.30 -4.64 -3.97
CA THR A 113 -5.44 -4.11 -3.23
C THR A 113 -5.67 -4.93 -1.96
N PRO A 114 -5.01 -4.62 -0.83
CA PRO A 114 -5.25 -5.29 0.44
C PRO A 114 -6.75 -5.37 0.79
N THR A 115 -7.50 -4.31 0.49
CA THR A 115 -8.92 -4.23 0.82
C THR A 115 -9.82 -5.14 -0.01
N MET A 116 -9.34 -5.77 -1.08
CA MET A 116 -10.16 -6.75 -1.81
C MET A 116 -10.37 -8.05 -1.01
N MET A 117 -9.52 -8.30 -0.01
CA MET A 117 -9.62 -9.45 0.86
C MET A 117 -10.98 -9.48 1.58
N PRO A 118 -11.64 -10.64 1.72
CA PRO A 118 -12.84 -10.73 2.53
C PRO A 118 -12.57 -10.35 3.98
N ALA A 119 -13.51 -9.66 4.64
CA ALA A 119 -13.36 -9.18 6.01
C ALA A 119 -12.98 -10.28 7.02
N ALA A 120 -13.56 -11.48 6.87
CA ALA A 120 -13.19 -12.65 7.70
C ALA A 120 -11.71 -13.03 7.56
N ALA A 121 -11.19 -13.03 6.34
CA ALA A 121 -9.78 -13.33 6.07
C ALA A 121 -8.85 -12.21 6.56
N MET A 122 -9.27 -10.95 6.50
CA MET A 122 -8.51 -9.84 7.11
C MET A 122 -8.38 -10.02 8.63
N ARG A 123 -9.46 -10.38 9.31
CA ARG A 123 -9.45 -10.63 10.77
C ARG A 123 -8.51 -11.79 11.11
N ASP A 124 -8.63 -12.90 10.40
CA ASP A 124 -7.80 -14.09 10.61
C ASP A 124 -6.31 -13.79 10.36
N LEU A 125 -5.98 -13.12 9.25
CA LEU A 125 -4.60 -12.74 8.94
C LEU A 125 -4.03 -11.76 9.96
N ALA A 126 -4.79 -10.73 10.36
CA ALA A 126 -4.35 -9.79 11.38
C ALA A 126 -4.11 -10.47 12.73
N GLN A 127 -5.01 -11.36 13.15
CA GLN A 127 -4.82 -12.15 14.37
C GLN A 127 -3.56 -13.02 14.29
N ALA A 128 -3.31 -13.67 13.15
CA ALA A 128 -2.10 -14.47 12.95
C ALA A 128 -0.82 -13.62 13.03
N ILE A 129 -0.80 -12.42 12.44
CA ILE A 129 0.33 -11.49 12.51
C ILE A 129 0.58 -11.07 13.97
N LEU A 130 -0.48 -10.61 14.65
CA LEU A 130 -0.39 -10.08 16.01
C LEU A 130 -0.06 -11.15 17.06
N ALA A 131 -0.36 -12.42 16.77
CA ALA A 131 0.07 -13.56 17.59
C ALA A 131 1.58 -13.85 17.46
N VAL A 132 2.20 -13.51 16.32
CA VAL A 132 3.66 -13.65 16.11
C VAL A 132 4.41 -12.48 16.73
N THR A 133 3.97 -11.25 16.48
CA THR A 133 4.57 -10.05 17.06
C THR A 133 3.49 -8.99 17.28
N PRO A 134 3.19 -8.64 18.54
CA PRO A 134 2.14 -7.68 18.82
C PRO A 134 2.58 -6.26 18.44
N MET A 135 1.59 -5.37 18.27
CA MET A 135 1.85 -3.94 18.12
C MET A 135 2.49 -3.39 19.40
N GLY A 136 3.55 -2.59 19.25
CA GLY A 136 4.13 -1.82 20.34
C GLY A 136 3.33 -0.54 20.62
N GLU A 137 3.69 0.16 21.70
CA GLU A 137 3.11 1.47 22.02
C GLU A 137 3.34 2.47 20.88
N ASP A 138 2.33 3.27 20.53
CA ASP A 138 2.36 4.26 19.45
C ASP A 138 2.69 3.69 18.05
N ALA A 139 2.45 2.39 17.84
CA ALA A 139 2.69 1.77 16.55
C ALA A 139 1.68 2.22 15.49
N GLU A 140 2.14 2.32 14.24
CA GLU A 140 1.29 2.67 13.10
C GLU A 140 0.93 1.41 12.31
N PHE A 141 -0.36 1.16 12.13
CA PHE A 141 -0.84 0.19 11.15
C PHE A 141 -1.51 0.92 9.99
N SER A 142 -0.85 0.85 8.82
CA SER A 142 -1.28 1.48 7.59
C SER A 142 -1.72 0.47 6.54
N VAL A 143 -2.78 0.81 5.80
CA VAL A 143 -3.31 -0.04 4.72
C VAL A 143 -3.52 0.80 3.45
N GLU A 144 -3.10 0.28 2.31
CA GLU A 144 -3.47 0.79 0.99
C GLU A 144 -4.90 0.36 0.63
N ILE A 145 -5.73 1.33 0.24
CA ILE A 145 -7.17 1.17 0.06
C ILE A 145 -7.54 1.60 -1.37
N ASP A 146 -8.22 0.70 -2.08
CA ASP A 146 -9.02 1.09 -3.24
C ASP A 146 -10.42 1.49 -2.75
N PRO A 147 -10.89 2.73 -3.02
CA PRO A 147 -12.22 3.17 -2.62
C PRO A 147 -13.37 2.30 -3.12
N ASN A 148 -13.20 1.56 -4.22
CA ASN A 148 -14.21 0.63 -4.71
C ASN A 148 -14.26 -0.68 -3.93
N GLU A 149 -13.21 -1.01 -3.17
CA GLU A 149 -13.04 -2.30 -2.48
C GLU A 149 -13.01 -2.12 -0.96
N ILE A 150 -13.71 -1.13 -0.41
CA ILE A 150 -13.83 -0.93 1.04
C ILE A 150 -15.30 -0.75 1.43
N ASP A 151 -15.81 -1.67 2.24
CA ASP A 151 -17.13 -1.63 2.86
C ASP A 151 -17.02 -1.64 4.38
N THR A 152 -18.15 -1.50 5.08
CA THR A 152 -18.21 -1.45 6.54
C THR A 152 -17.56 -2.68 7.18
N GLU A 153 -17.83 -3.89 6.68
CA GLU A 153 -17.30 -5.12 7.29
C GLU A 153 -15.77 -5.20 7.21
N ARG A 154 -15.19 -4.79 6.07
CA ARG A 154 -13.73 -4.73 5.90
C ARG A 154 -13.12 -3.63 6.73
N LEU A 155 -13.76 -2.46 6.78
CA LEU A 155 -13.30 -1.36 7.63
C LEU A 155 -13.30 -1.78 9.11
N ASP A 156 -14.37 -2.39 9.60
CA ASP A 156 -14.46 -2.95 10.96
C ASP A 156 -13.37 -3.98 11.23
N ALA A 157 -13.07 -4.83 10.26
CA ALA A 157 -11.98 -5.81 10.39
C ALA A 157 -10.61 -5.13 10.56
N LEU A 158 -10.32 -4.10 9.75
CA LEU A 158 -9.06 -3.37 9.81
C LEU A 158 -8.94 -2.53 11.09
N ILE A 159 -10.02 -1.85 11.50
CA ILE A 159 -10.06 -1.05 12.74
C ILE A 159 -9.94 -1.95 13.96
N GLY A 160 -10.64 -3.09 13.98
CA GLY A 160 -10.50 -4.10 15.02
C GLY A 160 -9.10 -4.71 15.11
N ALA A 161 -8.35 -4.71 14.01
CA ALA A 161 -6.94 -5.09 13.96
C ALA A 161 -5.97 -3.96 14.35
N GLY A 162 -6.47 -2.77 14.68
CA GLY A 162 -5.67 -1.61 15.12
C GLY A 162 -5.20 -0.70 13.98
N MET A 163 -5.78 -0.78 12.78
CA MET A 163 -5.47 0.15 11.69
C MET A 163 -5.76 1.58 12.13
N ASN A 164 -4.78 2.46 11.96
CA ASN A 164 -4.87 3.88 12.35
C ASN A 164 -4.40 4.84 11.25
N ARG A 165 -3.95 4.31 10.10
CA ARG A 165 -3.56 5.09 8.93
C ARG A 165 -4.07 4.45 7.64
N ALA A 166 -4.45 5.26 6.67
CA ALA A 166 -4.88 4.81 5.35
C ALA A 166 -4.10 5.52 4.22
N SER A 167 -3.91 4.81 3.11
CA SER A 167 -3.49 5.39 1.83
C SER A 167 -4.55 5.08 0.78
N ILE A 168 -5.15 6.10 0.17
CA ILE A 168 -6.25 5.93 -0.76
C ILE A 168 -5.79 6.17 -2.20
N GLY A 169 -6.00 5.19 -3.08
CA GLY A 169 -5.73 5.34 -4.50
C GLY A 169 -6.80 6.19 -5.20
N VAL A 170 -6.48 7.45 -5.54
CA VAL A 170 -7.41 8.36 -6.25
C VAL A 170 -7.04 8.47 -7.72
N GLN A 171 -5.79 8.79 -8.00
CA GLN A 171 -5.16 8.92 -9.31
C GLN A 171 -5.67 10.10 -10.15
N ASP A 172 -6.96 10.15 -10.48
CA ASP A 172 -7.63 11.25 -11.18
C ASP A 172 -9.15 11.15 -10.95
N PHE A 173 -9.90 12.26 -11.00
CA PHE A 173 -11.37 12.30 -10.91
C PHE A 173 -12.07 12.60 -12.25
N ASP A 174 -11.33 12.85 -13.33
CA ASP A 174 -11.90 13.05 -14.66
C ASP A 174 -12.39 11.70 -15.23
N PRO A 175 -13.69 11.57 -15.57
CA PRO A 175 -14.26 10.29 -16.02
C PRO A 175 -13.64 9.76 -17.32
N GLU A 176 -13.22 10.64 -18.25
CA GLU A 176 -12.58 10.21 -19.49
C GLU A 176 -11.19 9.66 -19.21
N ILE A 177 -10.42 10.32 -18.35
CA ILE A 177 -9.10 9.84 -17.92
C ILE A 177 -9.24 8.50 -17.20
N GLN A 178 -10.20 8.38 -16.29
CA GLN A 178 -10.48 7.13 -15.57
C GLN A 178 -10.78 5.96 -16.51
N THR A 179 -11.64 6.18 -17.52
CA THR A 179 -11.93 5.17 -18.54
C THR A 179 -10.67 4.76 -19.30
N ILE A 180 -9.84 5.73 -19.73
CA ILE A 180 -8.60 5.47 -20.48
C ILE A 180 -7.62 4.64 -19.66
N ILE A 181 -7.54 4.87 -18.36
CA ILE A 181 -6.60 4.17 -17.48
C ILE A 181 -7.18 2.89 -16.84
N GLY A 182 -8.44 2.54 -17.16
CA GLY A 182 -9.12 1.36 -16.64
C GLY A 182 -9.43 1.43 -15.14
N ARG A 183 -9.74 2.62 -14.60
CA ARG A 183 -10.01 2.86 -13.17
C ARG A 183 -11.27 3.70 -12.96
N ASP A 184 -12.44 3.09 -13.14
CA ASP A 184 -13.71 3.75 -12.83
C ASP A 184 -13.88 3.91 -11.31
N GLN A 185 -13.92 5.15 -10.83
CA GLN A 185 -14.03 5.48 -9.40
C GLN A 185 -14.55 6.91 -9.24
N THR A 186 -15.83 7.10 -8.87
CA THR A 186 -16.34 8.47 -8.77
C THR A 186 -15.77 9.21 -7.56
N TYR A 187 -15.89 10.55 -7.60
CA TYR A 187 -15.59 11.40 -6.46
C TYR A 187 -16.39 10.99 -5.22
N GLU A 188 -17.67 10.64 -5.39
CA GLU A 188 -18.57 10.25 -4.31
C GLU A 188 -18.14 8.93 -3.66
N VAL A 189 -17.71 7.94 -4.43
CA VAL A 189 -17.15 6.68 -3.89
C VAL A 189 -15.95 6.97 -3.00
N THR A 190 -15.04 7.83 -3.47
CA THR A 190 -13.85 8.24 -2.72
C THR A 190 -14.22 9.02 -1.46
N ARG A 191 -15.14 9.97 -1.57
CA ARG A 191 -15.63 10.77 -0.44
C ARG A 191 -16.24 9.87 0.62
N ASN A 192 -17.10 8.93 0.24
CA ASN A 192 -17.74 8.01 1.18
C ASN A 192 -16.72 7.14 1.91
N ALA A 193 -15.67 6.67 1.22
CA ALA A 193 -14.57 5.93 1.86
C ALA A 193 -13.79 6.80 2.86
N VAL A 194 -13.47 8.05 2.50
CA VAL A 194 -12.80 9.02 3.39
C VAL A 194 -13.65 9.31 4.63
N GLU A 195 -14.94 9.59 4.44
CA GLU A 195 -15.89 9.86 5.53
C GLU A 195 -16.01 8.66 6.47
N ALA A 196 -16.11 7.44 5.92
CA ALA A 196 -16.15 6.21 6.70
C ALA A 196 -14.87 6.02 7.51
N LEU A 197 -13.68 6.17 6.91
CA LEU A 197 -12.40 6.06 7.61
C LEU A 197 -12.31 7.03 8.80
N ARG A 198 -12.70 8.29 8.58
CA ARG A 198 -12.72 9.32 9.63
C ARG A 198 -13.73 9.02 10.73
N ALA A 199 -14.92 8.54 10.37
CA ALA A 199 -15.93 8.14 11.34
C ALA A 199 -15.45 7.00 12.26
N HIS A 200 -14.51 6.18 11.78
CA HIS A 200 -13.85 5.12 12.57
C HIS A 200 -12.56 5.58 13.27
N GLY A 201 -12.27 6.89 13.28
CA GLY A 201 -11.14 7.46 14.01
C GLY A 201 -9.79 7.39 13.28
N VAL A 202 -9.76 7.04 11.99
CA VAL A 202 -8.52 7.11 11.19
C VAL A 202 -8.16 8.59 10.98
N SER A 203 -7.06 9.00 11.59
CA SER A 203 -6.62 10.40 11.64
C SER A 203 -5.46 10.71 10.70
N SER A 204 -4.86 9.71 10.07
CA SER A 204 -3.81 9.89 9.06
C SER A 204 -4.24 9.27 7.74
N LEU A 205 -4.54 10.13 6.77
CA LEU A 205 -5.01 9.76 5.45
C LEU A 205 -4.08 10.34 4.39
N ASN A 206 -3.42 9.45 3.66
CA ASN A 206 -2.71 9.78 2.43
C ASN A 206 -3.63 9.58 1.23
N ALA A 207 -3.54 10.41 0.21
CA ALA A 207 -4.22 10.19 -1.05
C ALA A 207 -3.27 10.26 -2.25
N ASP A 208 -3.27 9.20 -3.05
CA ASP A 208 -2.38 9.09 -4.21
C ASP A 208 -3.05 9.71 -5.44
N ILE A 209 -2.36 10.66 -6.08
CA ILE A 209 -2.77 11.30 -7.34
C ILE A 209 -1.66 11.19 -8.38
N LEU A 210 -2.03 11.05 -9.66
CA LEU A 210 -1.07 10.89 -10.76
C LEU A 210 -1.13 12.08 -11.71
N TYR A 211 0.05 12.51 -12.16
CA TYR A 211 0.19 13.44 -13.27
C TYR A 211 0.87 12.74 -14.46
N GLY A 212 0.62 13.25 -15.67
CA GLY A 212 1.18 12.70 -16.90
C GLY A 212 0.37 11.54 -17.48
N LEU A 213 -0.88 11.37 -17.05
CA LEU A 213 -1.79 10.38 -17.63
C LEU A 213 -2.20 10.78 -19.06
N PRO A 214 -2.56 9.82 -19.94
CA PRO A 214 -3.02 10.13 -21.29
C PRO A 214 -4.20 11.11 -21.28
N ASN A 215 -4.17 12.10 -22.17
CA ASN A 215 -5.18 13.16 -22.31
C ASN A 215 -5.38 14.07 -21.08
N GLN A 216 -4.53 13.96 -20.05
CA GLN A 216 -4.55 14.86 -18.92
C GLN A 216 -4.03 16.25 -19.33
N SER A 217 -4.82 17.29 -19.07
CA SER A 217 -4.43 18.69 -19.25
C SER A 217 -4.22 19.33 -17.88
N THR A 218 -3.52 20.47 -17.85
CA THR A 218 -3.37 21.25 -16.60
C THR A 218 -4.70 21.62 -15.97
N ALA A 219 -5.73 21.91 -16.79
CA ALA A 219 -7.07 22.23 -16.30
C ALA A 219 -7.75 21.01 -15.65
N ARG A 220 -7.68 19.83 -16.28
CA ARG A 220 -8.25 18.58 -15.74
C ARG A 220 -7.54 18.15 -14.45
N LEU A 221 -6.20 18.18 -14.45
CA LEU A 221 -5.41 17.89 -13.24
C LEU A 221 -5.74 18.86 -12.11
N SER A 222 -5.88 20.16 -12.41
CA SER A 222 -6.25 21.16 -11.40
C SER A 222 -7.62 20.87 -10.80
N ASP A 223 -8.62 20.52 -11.60
CA ASP A 223 -9.95 20.11 -11.10
C ASP A 223 -9.86 18.88 -10.19
N SER A 224 -9.14 17.85 -10.60
CA SER A 224 -8.93 16.64 -9.79
C SER A 224 -8.20 16.94 -8.47
N VAL A 225 -7.19 17.81 -8.47
CA VAL A 225 -6.52 18.27 -7.25
C VAL A 225 -7.47 19.05 -6.36
N GLN A 226 -8.30 19.97 -6.89
CA GLN A 226 -9.25 20.74 -6.08
C GLN A 226 -10.30 19.84 -5.43
N LYS A 227 -10.84 18.86 -6.18
CA LYS A 227 -11.71 17.82 -5.61
C LYS A 227 -11.02 17.05 -4.50
N LEU A 228 -9.78 16.62 -4.72
CA LEU A 228 -9.01 15.90 -3.71
C LEU A 228 -8.81 16.73 -2.43
N LEU A 229 -8.41 18.00 -2.57
CA LEU A 229 -8.22 18.91 -1.45
C LEU A 229 -9.51 19.16 -0.67
N SER A 230 -10.67 19.12 -1.33
CA SER A 230 -11.96 19.22 -0.63
C SER A 230 -12.25 18.02 0.29
N LEU A 231 -11.58 16.88 0.08
CA LEU A 231 -11.59 15.74 1.00
C LEU A 231 -10.65 15.94 2.20
N SER A 232 -9.81 16.99 2.20
CA SER A 232 -8.85 17.34 3.27
C SER A 232 -7.87 16.20 3.63
N PRO A 233 -7.18 15.55 2.68
CA PRO A 233 -6.18 14.54 3.03
C PRO A 233 -5.04 15.15 3.86
N ASP A 234 -4.42 14.34 4.71
CA ASP A 234 -3.28 14.77 5.52
C ASP A 234 -1.96 14.76 4.72
N ARG A 235 -1.91 13.95 3.66
CA ARG A 235 -0.74 13.78 2.76
C ARG A 235 -1.18 13.54 1.32
#